data_AF-A0A2G4HDV9-F1
#
_entry.id   AF-A0A2G4HDV9-F1
#
_cell.length_a   1.000
_cell.length_b   1.000
_cell.length_c   1.000
_cell.angle_alpha   90.00
_cell.angle_beta   90.00
_cell.angle_gamma   90.00
#
_symmetry.space_group_name_H-M   'P 1'
#
loop_
_entity.id
_entity.type
_entity.pdbx_description
1 polymer ?
#
loop_
_entity_poly.entity_id
_entity_poly.type
_entity_poly.pdbx_seq_one_letter_code
_entity_poly.pdbx_strand_id
1 'polypeptide(L)'
;MLCLGDQLNVDASANDANGDSLYYEFCEIFTGGSPGSASPGTATAPPYTTITFVAPATASQPVPGSPALTINAQTGIISGVATTAGQYVVGICVSEYRNGQRLSVVRRDYQFNVTNCIINTVADMVTQLEDPQLYCDGRTLTFTPQTSGALTYFWDFGDTTTTADTSSL
;
A
#
# COMPACT_ATOMS: atom_id res chain seq x y z
N MET A 1 -6.67 2.03 -2.17
CA MET A 1 -6.99 0.63 -2.55
C MET A 1 -5.78 -0.21 -2.19
N LEU A 2 -5.99 -1.36 -1.55
CA LEU A 2 -4.93 -2.28 -1.13
C LEU A 2 -5.12 -3.62 -1.82
N CYS A 3 -4.02 -4.29 -2.13
CA CYS A 3 -4.02 -5.61 -2.73
C CYS A 3 -4.04 -6.69 -1.65
N LEU A 4 -4.96 -7.65 -1.78
CA LEU A 4 -5.10 -8.79 -0.89
C LEU A 4 -3.83 -9.66 -0.96
N GLY A 5 -3.24 -10.00 0.19
CA GLY A 5 -2.05 -10.84 0.27
C GLY A 5 -0.71 -10.13 0.03
N ASP A 6 -0.74 -8.86 -0.40
CA ASP A 6 0.49 -8.10 -0.66
C ASP A 6 1.02 -7.42 0.62
N GLN A 7 2.34 -7.30 0.69
CA GLN A 7 3.02 -6.53 1.73
C GLN A 7 2.67 -5.05 1.57
N LEU A 8 2.03 -4.49 2.60
CA LEU A 8 1.64 -3.11 2.66
C LEU A 8 2.81 -2.23 3.10
N ASN A 9 2.89 -1.05 2.47
CA ASN A 9 3.75 0.06 2.86
C ASN A 9 3.00 1.37 2.57
N VAL A 10 2.18 1.81 3.52
CA VAL A 10 1.37 3.03 3.38
C VAL A 10 2.00 4.13 4.22
N ASP A 11 2.36 5.24 3.57
CA ASP A 11 2.91 6.41 4.24
C ASP A 11 1.80 7.28 4.81
N ALA A 12 1.70 7.32 6.14
CA ALA A 12 0.83 8.23 6.88
C ALA A 12 1.63 9.23 7.73
N SER A 13 2.89 9.47 7.36
CA SER A 13 3.74 10.46 8.02
C SER A 13 3.15 11.88 7.92
N ALA A 14 3.51 12.68 8.90
CA ALA A 14 3.22 14.10 8.96
C ALA A 14 4.50 14.88 9.23
N ASN A 15 4.48 16.16 8.87
CA ASN A 15 5.58 17.08 9.11
C ASN A 15 5.18 18.08 10.19
N ASP A 16 6.07 18.31 11.16
CA ASP A 16 5.95 19.36 12.15
C ASP A 16 6.87 20.55 11.79
N ALA A 17 6.27 21.72 11.59
CA ALA A 17 7.01 22.91 11.16
C ALA A 17 7.89 23.53 12.27
N ASN A 18 7.70 23.15 13.53
CA ASN A 18 8.39 23.69 14.68
C ASN A 18 9.48 22.74 15.23
N GLY A 19 9.61 21.55 14.65
CA GLY A 19 10.59 20.54 15.05
C GLY A 19 10.16 19.71 16.26
N ASP A 20 8.86 19.67 16.57
CA ASP A 20 8.32 18.81 17.62
C ASP A 20 8.30 17.34 17.21
N SER A 21 8.36 16.46 18.21
CA SER A 21 8.30 15.02 17.97
C SER A 21 6.86 14.57 17.78
N LEU A 22 6.63 13.71 16.78
CA LEU A 22 5.33 13.14 16.47
C LEU A 22 5.28 11.66 16.88
N TYR A 23 4.16 11.26 17.47
CA TYR A 23 3.87 9.87 17.84
C TYR A 23 2.62 9.39 17.10
N TYR A 24 2.72 8.24 16.45
CA TYR A 24 1.66 7.67 15.61
C TYR A 24 1.08 6.41 16.23
N GLU A 25 -0.24 6.30 16.25
CA GLU A 25 -0.94 5.08 16.69
C GLU A 25 -2.26 4.89 15.93
N PHE A 26 -2.72 3.63 15.88
CA PHE A 26 -4.10 3.37 15.50
C PHE A 26 -5.04 3.72 16.65
N CYS A 27 -6.13 4.41 16.35
CA CYS A 27 -7.05 4.90 17.37
C CYS A 27 -8.51 4.88 16.91
N GLU A 28 -9.42 5.01 17.88
CA GLU A 28 -10.84 5.14 17.58
C GLU A 28 -11.11 6.39 16.75
N ILE A 29 -12.10 6.29 15.87
CA ILE A 29 -12.61 7.39 15.05
C ILE A 29 -14.06 7.65 15.36
N PHE A 30 -14.48 8.88 15.11
CA PHE A 30 -15.83 9.35 15.41
C PHE A 30 -16.69 9.33 14.16
N THR A 31 -18.00 9.17 14.36
CA THR A 31 -19.00 9.39 13.32
C THR A 31 -18.96 10.85 12.88
N GLY A 32 -18.86 11.07 11.57
CA GLY A 32 -18.93 12.38 10.95
C GLY A 32 -20.27 12.61 10.25
N GLY A 33 -20.21 12.89 8.95
CA GLY A 33 -21.39 13.02 8.09
C GLY A 33 -22.18 11.72 7.90
N SER A 34 -23.17 11.78 7.03
CA SER A 34 -23.97 10.61 6.61
C SER A 34 -23.72 10.28 5.15
N PRO A 35 -24.10 9.09 4.63
CA PRO A 35 -24.00 8.79 3.21
C PRO A 35 -24.68 9.81 2.28
N GLY A 36 -25.75 10.47 2.76
CA GLY A 36 -26.46 11.53 2.01
C GLY A 36 -25.88 12.94 2.22
N SER A 37 -24.96 13.11 3.17
CA SER A 37 -24.30 14.38 3.49
C SER A 37 -22.93 14.08 4.12
N ALA A 38 -22.01 13.58 3.31
CA ALA A 38 -20.70 13.09 3.77
C ALA A 38 -19.79 14.22 4.28
N SER A 39 -20.02 15.46 3.81
CA SER A 39 -19.33 16.67 4.26
C SER A 39 -20.36 17.69 4.78
N PRO A 40 -20.82 17.56 6.03
CA PRO A 40 -21.71 18.55 6.64
C PRO A 40 -21.00 19.91 6.74
N GLY A 41 -21.66 20.99 6.33
CA GLY A 41 -21.08 22.35 6.40
C GLY A 41 -20.84 22.87 7.82
N THR A 42 -21.50 22.28 8.82
CA THR A 42 -21.29 22.58 10.25
C THR A 42 -21.10 21.29 11.02
N ALA A 43 -20.03 21.22 11.82
CA ALA A 43 -19.84 20.13 12.77
C ALA A 43 -20.98 20.13 13.79
N THR A 44 -21.51 18.94 14.10
CA THR A 44 -22.42 18.75 15.23
C THR A 44 -21.71 19.04 16.54
N ALA A 45 -22.42 19.60 17.52
CA ALA A 45 -21.83 19.81 18.84
C ALA A 45 -21.50 18.45 19.50
N PRO A 46 -20.42 18.35 20.28
CA PRO A 46 -20.12 17.14 21.07
C PRO A 46 -21.27 16.83 22.06
N PRO A 47 -21.41 15.56 22.49
CA PRO A 47 -20.45 14.46 22.33
C PRO A 47 -20.51 13.78 20.95
N TYR A 48 -19.34 13.44 20.41
CA TYR A 48 -19.21 12.64 19.20
C TYR A 48 -19.24 11.15 19.54
N THR A 49 -19.97 10.35 18.74
CA THR A 49 -20.01 8.89 18.89
C THR A 49 -18.88 8.22 18.13
N THR A 50 -18.32 7.13 18.65
CA THR A 50 -17.30 6.35 17.97
C THR A 50 -17.90 5.45 16.89
N ILE A 51 -17.13 5.15 15.85
CA ILE A 51 -17.50 4.12 14.88
C ILE A 51 -17.37 2.74 15.54
N THR A 52 -18.43 1.94 15.43
CA THR A 52 -18.43 0.56 15.94
C THR A 52 -17.85 -0.37 14.89
N PHE A 53 -16.78 -1.09 15.24
CA PHE A 53 -16.17 -2.09 14.37
C PHE A 53 -16.94 -3.41 14.43
N VAL A 54 -17.01 -4.11 13.29
CA VAL A 54 -17.54 -5.47 13.24
C VAL A 54 -16.45 -6.42 13.73
N ALA A 55 -16.75 -7.21 14.77
CA ALA A 55 -15.81 -8.19 15.30
C ALA A 55 -15.33 -9.16 14.19
N PRO A 56 -14.04 -9.53 14.18
CA PRO A 56 -13.03 -9.31 15.24
C PRO A 56 -12.26 -7.99 15.12
N ALA A 57 -12.58 -7.12 14.16
CA ALA A 57 -11.85 -5.86 13.98
C ALA A 57 -12.05 -4.92 15.17
N THR A 58 -11.02 -4.14 15.46
CA THR A 58 -11.02 -3.10 16.50
C THR A 58 -10.33 -1.86 15.97
N ALA A 59 -10.42 -0.75 16.70
CA ALA A 59 -9.68 0.46 16.33
C ALA A 59 -8.16 0.26 16.29
N SER A 60 -7.61 -0.62 17.14
CA SER A 60 -6.18 -0.94 17.15
C SER A 60 -5.79 -2.03 16.16
N GLN A 61 -6.75 -2.82 15.68
CA GLN A 61 -6.59 -3.87 14.67
C GLN A 61 -7.73 -3.79 13.63
N PRO A 62 -7.73 -2.74 12.79
CA PRO A 62 -8.89 -2.38 11.97
C PRO A 62 -9.05 -3.22 10.70
N VAL A 63 -7.97 -3.83 10.23
CA VAL A 63 -7.94 -4.67 9.02
C VAL A 63 -7.39 -6.05 9.40
N PRO A 64 -8.12 -7.15 9.13
CA PRO A 64 -7.60 -8.50 9.29
C PRO A 64 -6.32 -8.70 8.46
N GLY A 65 -5.25 -9.15 9.10
CA GLY A 65 -3.97 -9.34 8.43
C GLY A 65 -3.05 -10.35 9.10
N SER A 66 -2.11 -10.88 8.31
CA SER A 66 -1.06 -11.80 8.77
C SER A 66 0.21 -11.64 7.91
N PRO A 67 1.26 -10.97 8.41
CA PRO A 67 1.34 -10.27 9.70
C PRO A 67 0.26 -9.19 9.86
N ALA A 68 -0.19 -9.01 11.10
CA ALA A 68 -1.15 -7.98 11.44
C ALA A 68 -0.66 -6.58 11.01
N LEU A 69 -1.59 -5.71 10.65
CA LEU A 69 -1.23 -4.33 10.33
C LEU A 69 -0.71 -3.62 11.58
N THR A 70 0.37 -2.88 11.39
CA THR A 70 1.03 -2.06 12.41
C THR A 70 1.34 -0.69 11.83
N ILE A 71 1.39 0.33 12.68
CA ILE A 71 1.90 1.66 12.34
C ILE A 71 3.17 1.91 13.13
N ASN A 72 4.24 2.34 12.44
CA ASN A 72 5.46 2.73 13.11
C ASN A 72 5.23 4.05 13.86
N ALA A 73 5.47 4.02 15.17
CA ALA A 73 5.15 5.12 16.07
C ALA A 73 6.02 6.37 15.86
N GLN A 74 7.11 6.29 15.11
CA GLN A 74 8.00 7.43 14.82
C GLN A 74 7.87 7.91 13.38
N THR A 75 7.66 7.00 12.43
CA THR A 75 7.65 7.33 11.00
C THR A 75 6.26 7.45 10.41
N GLY A 76 5.21 6.94 11.09
CA GLY A 76 3.85 6.92 10.55
C GLY A 76 3.67 5.92 9.39
N ILE A 77 4.65 5.06 9.11
CA ILE A 77 4.53 4.04 8.07
C ILE A 77 3.65 2.89 8.59
N ILE A 78 2.60 2.57 7.84
CA ILE A 78 1.75 1.41 8.07
C ILE A 78 2.27 0.23 7.24
N SER A 79 2.43 -0.91 7.89
CA SER A 79 2.91 -2.15 7.27
C SER A 79 2.15 -3.37 7.77
N GLY A 80 2.18 -4.46 7.00
CA GLY A 80 1.48 -5.72 7.29
C GLY A 80 0.96 -6.34 6.01
N VAL A 81 0.16 -7.40 6.11
CA VAL A 81 -0.44 -8.07 4.95
C VAL A 81 -1.93 -8.26 5.19
N ALA A 82 -2.78 -7.63 4.39
CA ALA A 82 -4.23 -7.80 4.51
C ALA A 82 -4.65 -9.16 3.96
N THR A 83 -5.47 -9.90 4.71
CA THR A 83 -5.84 -11.29 4.37
C THR A 83 -7.31 -11.45 4.02
N THR A 84 -8.11 -10.38 4.13
CA THR A 84 -9.54 -10.41 3.83
C THR A 84 -9.91 -9.25 2.92
N ALA A 85 -10.60 -9.54 1.82
CA ALA A 85 -11.14 -8.51 0.94
C ALA A 85 -12.34 -7.83 1.60
N GLY A 86 -12.47 -6.53 1.41
CA GLY A 86 -13.53 -5.76 2.05
C GLY A 86 -13.23 -4.26 2.11
N GLN A 87 -14.13 -3.54 2.76
CA GLN A 87 -13.97 -2.12 3.03
C GLN A 87 -13.71 -1.94 4.52
N TYR A 88 -12.62 -1.26 4.82
CA TYR A 88 -12.17 -1.02 6.18
C TYR A 88 -11.92 0.46 6.39
N VAL A 89 -12.15 0.91 7.62
CA VAL A 89 -11.79 2.25 8.05
C VAL A 89 -10.68 2.16 9.09
N VAL A 90 -9.66 2.99 8.94
CA VAL A 90 -8.48 3.02 9.80
C VAL A 90 -8.34 4.41 10.38
N GLY A 91 -8.37 4.50 11.71
CA GLY A 91 -8.09 5.73 12.44
C GLY A 91 -6.61 5.84 12.80
N ILE A 92 -6.00 6.98 12.50
CA ILE A 92 -4.62 7.30 12.83
C ILE A 92 -4.63 8.54 13.72
N CYS A 93 -4.09 8.39 14.92
CA CYS A 93 -3.84 9.50 15.83
C CYS A 93 -2.37 9.88 15.75
N VAL A 94 -2.11 11.18 15.55
CA VAL A 94 -0.79 11.78 15.55
C VAL A 94 -0.73 12.74 16.73
N SER A 95 0.04 12.37 17.75
CA SER A 95 0.25 13.19 18.94
C SER A 95 1.53 14.01 18.79
N GLU A 96 1.44 15.31 18.99
CA GLU A 96 2.56 16.26 18.98
C GLU A 96 3.12 16.40 20.39
N TYR A 97 4.44 16.32 20.53
CA TYR A 97 5.14 16.46 21.80
C TYR A 97 6.29 17.48 21.71
N ARG A 98 6.31 18.41 22.66
CA ARG A 98 7.41 19.35 22.89
C ARG A 98 8.01 19.10 24.26
N ASN A 99 9.30 18.82 24.33
CA ASN A 99 10.02 18.52 25.57
C ASN A 99 9.33 17.41 26.43
N GLY A 100 8.74 16.40 25.77
CA GLY A 100 8.04 15.30 26.44
C GLY A 100 6.61 15.61 26.91
N GLN A 101 6.10 16.83 26.74
CA GLN A 101 4.71 17.19 27.02
C GLN A 101 3.86 17.12 25.75
N ARG A 102 2.72 16.43 25.82
CA ARG A 102 1.77 16.35 24.70
C ARG A 102 1.08 17.69 24.52
N LEU A 103 1.20 18.28 23.33
CA LEU A 103 0.59 19.56 22.98
C LEU A 103 -0.78 19.36 22.34
N SER A 104 -0.83 18.51 21.33
CA SER A 104 -2.02 18.32 20.51
C SER A 104 -2.15 16.86 20.04
N VAL A 105 -3.34 16.52 19.57
CA VAL A 105 -3.60 15.26 18.87
C VAL A 105 -4.42 15.57 17.63
N VAL A 106 -3.88 15.20 16.47
CA VAL A 106 -4.62 15.21 15.21
C VAL A 106 -5.10 13.79 14.94
N ARG A 107 -6.34 13.66 14.50
CA ARG A 107 -6.93 12.38 14.12
C ARG A 107 -7.28 12.41 12.64
N ARG A 108 -6.84 11.39 11.91
CA ARG A 108 -7.09 11.21 10.49
C ARG A 108 -7.73 9.85 10.27
N ASP A 109 -8.71 9.77 9.39
CA ASP A 109 -9.26 8.50 8.93
C ASP A 109 -8.79 8.20 7.50
N TYR A 110 -8.67 6.90 7.22
CA TYR A 110 -8.46 6.37 5.88
C TYR A 110 -9.47 5.27 5.64
N GLN A 111 -10.00 5.23 4.43
CA GLN A 111 -10.83 4.13 3.96
C GLN A 111 -10.02 3.26 3.00
N PHE A 112 -9.77 2.01 3.40
CA PHE A 112 -9.12 1.02 2.57
C PHE A 112 -10.15 0.07 1.98
N ASN A 113 -10.20 0.04 0.65
CA ASN A 113 -10.80 -1.08 -0.07
C ASN A 113 -9.68 -2.09 -0.35
N VAL A 114 -9.78 -3.27 0.27
CA VAL A 114 -8.91 -4.42 0.02
C VAL A 114 -9.58 -5.30 -1.02
N THR A 115 -8.90 -5.55 -2.13
CA THR A 115 -9.41 -6.37 -3.23
C THR A 115 -8.34 -7.31 -3.73
N ASN A 116 -8.74 -8.35 -4.45
CA ASN A 116 -7.80 -9.14 -5.21
C ASN A 116 -7.28 -8.27 -6.36
N CYS A 117 -6.00 -7.91 -6.32
CA CYS A 117 -5.37 -7.17 -7.40
C CYS A 117 -5.05 -8.16 -8.52
N ILE A 118 -5.58 -7.90 -9.71
CA ILE A 118 -5.16 -8.62 -10.91
C ILE A 118 -3.93 -7.89 -11.43
N ILE A 119 -2.77 -8.52 -11.27
CA ILE A 119 -1.55 -8.08 -11.93
C ILE A 119 -1.53 -8.76 -13.30
N ASN A 120 -1.71 -7.98 -14.36
CA ASN A 120 -1.56 -8.49 -15.72
C ASN A 120 -0.07 -8.58 -16.03
N THR A 121 0.53 -9.73 -15.69
CA THR A 121 1.92 -10.02 -16.06
C THR A 121 1.96 -10.43 -17.51
N VAL A 122 2.65 -9.65 -18.34
CA VAL A 122 2.95 -10.00 -19.73
C VAL A 122 4.44 -10.25 -19.80
N ALA A 123 4.85 -11.47 -20.11
CA ALA A 123 6.21 -11.80 -20.47
C ALA A 123 6.33 -11.65 -21.98
N ASP A 124 7.11 -10.67 -22.41
CA ASP A 124 7.27 -10.31 -23.82
C ASP A 124 8.69 -9.84 -24.10
N MET A 125 9.15 -10.03 -25.32
CA MET A 125 10.42 -9.55 -25.83
C MET A 125 10.23 -9.06 -27.25
N VAL A 126 11.06 -8.10 -27.68
CA VAL A 126 11.01 -7.62 -29.06
C VAL A 126 11.17 -8.79 -30.02
N THR A 127 10.13 -9.03 -30.80
CA THR A 127 10.10 -10.07 -31.83
C THR A 127 10.58 -9.52 -33.17
N GLN A 128 10.91 -10.42 -34.08
CA GLN A 128 11.30 -10.04 -35.45
C GLN A 128 10.13 -9.43 -36.26
N LEU A 129 8.89 -9.59 -35.79
CA LEU A 129 7.72 -8.93 -36.38
C LEU A 129 7.66 -7.44 -35.99
N GLU A 130 8.13 -7.11 -34.79
CA GLU A 130 8.15 -5.75 -34.26
C GLU A 130 9.41 -4.99 -34.71
N ASP A 131 10.54 -5.68 -34.77
CA ASP A 131 11.78 -5.19 -35.37
C ASP A 131 12.31 -6.15 -36.46
N PRO A 132 11.97 -5.88 -37.74
CA PRO A 132 12.47 -6.67 -38.86
C PRO A 132 13.99 -6.63 -39.04
N GLN A 133 14.72 -5.68 -38.43
CA GLN A 133 16.18 -5.64 -38.51
C GLN A 133 16.81 -6.86 -37.84
N LEU A 134 16.11 -7.47 -36.87
CA LEU A 134 16.53 -8.71 -36.20
C LEU A 134 16.64 -9.90 -37.15
N TYR A 135 16.01 -9.88 -38.34
CA TYR A 135 16.23 -10.92 -39.36
C TYR A 135 17.62 -10.88 -39.98
N CYS A 136 18.29 -9.73 -39.94
CA CYS A 136 19.56 -9.48 -40.64
C CYS A 136 20.73 -9.19 -39.69
N ASP A 137 20.54 -9.32 -38.38
CA ASP A 137 21.53 -8.96 -37.34
C ASP A 137 22.64 -10.03 -37.14
N GLY A 138 22.67 -11.05 -37.99
CA GLY A 138 23.68 -12.10 -37.98
C GLY A 138 23.40 -13.17 -36.92
N ARG A 139 24.46 -13.63 -36.23
CA ARG A 139 24.38 -14.70 -35.22
C ARG A 139 24.34 -14.18 -33.78
N THR A 140 24.38 -12.87 -33.59
CA THR A 140 24.36 -12.23 -32.29
C THR A 140 23.13 -11.35 -32.24
N LEU A 141 22.23 -11.64 -31.30
CA LEU A 141 20.99 -10.91 -31.10
C LEU A 141 21.06 -10.18 -29.77
N THR A 142 20.68 -8.90 -29.74
CA THR A 142 20.50 -8.18 -28.47
C THR A 142 19.11 -8.47 -27.92
N PHE A 143 19.04 -9.14 -26.77
CA PHE A 143 17.77 -9.37 -26.08
C PHE A 143 17.22 -8.05 -25.52
N THR A 144 15.96 -7.75 -25.84
CA THR A 144 15.26 -6.55 -25.35
C THR A 144 13.92 -6.95 -24.73
N PRO A 145 13.78 -6.97 -23.39
CA PRO A 145 12.54 -7.34 -22.74
C PRO A 145 11.48 -6.23 -22.90
N GLN A 146 10.23 -6.64 -23.14
CA GLN A 146 9.03 -5.80 -23.14
C GLN A 146 8.04 -6.21 -22.04
N THR A 147 8.55 -6.87 -20.99
CA THR A 147 7.76 -7.34 -19.85
C THR A 147 6.97 -6.20 -19.21
N SER A 148 5.71 -6.47 -18.86
CA SER A 148 4.90 -5.56 -18.05
C SER A 148 4.26 -6.29 -16.87
N GLY A 149 4.09 -5.57 -15.76
CA GLY A 149 3.41 -6.07 -14.56
C GLY A 149 4.21 -7.03 -13.67
N ALA A 150 5.39 -7.50 -14.08
CA ALA A 150 6.23 -8.35 -13.24
C ALA A 150 7.17 -7.53 -12.33
N LEU A 151 7.41 -8.01 -11.10
CA LEU A 151 8.38 -7.43 -10.15
C LEU A 151 9.77 -8.04 -10.30
N THR A 152 9.84 -9.29 -10.76
CA THR A 152 11.06 -10.04 -11.02
C THR A 152 10.89 -10.83 -12.30
N TYR A 153 12.01 -11.10 -12.98
CA TYR A 153 12.01 -11.80 -14.27
C TYR A 153 13.09 -12.87 -14.25
N PHE A 154 12.83 -13.95 -14.98
CA PHE A 154 13.80 -14.99 -15.27
C PHE A 154 13.53 -15.46 -16.70
N TRP A 155 14.52 -15.26 -17.56
CA TRP A 155 14.51 -15.67 -18.95
C TRP A 155 15.39 -16.90 -19.11
N ASP A 156 14.90 -17.85 -19.88
CA ASP A 156 15.59 -19.06 -20.31
C ASP A 156 15.46 -19.08 -21.84
N PHE A 157 16.60 -19.06 -22.54
CA PHE A 157 16.64 -18.99 -23.99
C PHE A 157 16.56 -20.38 -24.65
N GLY A 158 16.47 -21.46 -23.86
CA GLY A 158 16.22 -22.82 -24.31
C GLY A 158 17.41 -23.50 -24.98
N ASP A 159 18.64 -23.03 -24.74
CA ASP A 159 19.84 -23.65 -25.28
C ASP A 159 20.31 -24.79 -24.38
N THR A 160 19.84 -25.99 -24.70
CA THR A 160 20.20 -27.22 -23.97
C THR A 160 21.68 -27.58 -23.95
N THR A 161 22.54 -26.88 -24.70
CA THR A 161 23.98 -27.17 -24.79
C THR A 161 24.83 -26.37 -23.79
N THR A 162 24.24 -25.38 -23.13
CA THR A 162 24.92 -24.53 -22.13
C THR A 162 24.01 -24.26 -20.95
N THR A 163 24.56 -23.78 -19.84
CA THR A 163 23.80 -23.23 -18.71
C THR A 163 23.93 -21.71 -18.62
N ALA A 164 24.59 -21.10 -19.60
CA ALA A 164 24.79 -19.65 -19.74
C ALA A 164 23.75 -19.03 -20.69
N ASP A 165 22.54 -19.59 -20.74
CA ASP A 165 21.42 -19.21 -21.58
C ASP A 165 20.25 -18.63 -20.77
N THR A 166 20.55 -18.11 -19.57
CA THR A 166 19.54 -17.52 -18.69
C THR A 166 19.87 -16.08 -18.34
N SER A 167 18.84 -15.26 -18.08
CA SER A 167 18.96 -13.87 -17.65
C SER A 167 17.93 -13.52 -16.60
N SER A 168 18.33 -12.78 -15.56
CA SER A 168 17.42 -12.18 -14.58
C SER A 168 17.27 -10.66 -14.75
N LEU A 169 17.85 -10.12 -15.84
CA LEU A 169 17.67 -8.75 -16.29
C LEU A 169 16.35 -8.57 -17.04
#